data_AF-A0A920SCK4-F1
#
_entry.id   AF-A0A920SCK4-F1
#
_cell.length_a   1.000
_cell.length_b   1.000
_cell.length_c   1.000
_cell.angle_alpha   90.00
_cell.angle_beta   90.00
_cell.angle_gamma   90.00
#
_symmetry.space_group_name_H-M   'P 1'
#
loop_
_entity.id
_entity.type
_entity.pdbx_description
1 polymer ?
#
loop_
_entity_poly.entity_id
_entity_poly.type
_entity_poly.pdbx_seq_one_letter_code
_entity_poly.pdbx_strand_id
1 'polypeptide(L)'
;MVNLIRGEKGTKVRLLLRHLNNSETVLVEIERDIIELQSVSLIMQVGRIGHLRLSGFTGTTNDDLKEAIQRFQRSKGGGVVLDLRNNPGGLVSSVVDVTSQFIESGLVLYQEDAKANRREWKVKPDGSALDIPMVVLVNQFSASASEVFTGAIMDHGRATVIGTKTFGKGSVTNMWQLRDGSGVNFTTAVGSPLAEP
;
A
#
# COMPACT_ATOMS: atom_id res chain seq x y z
N MET A 1 1.80 19.52 -17.53
CA MET A 1 0.32 19.57 -17.34
C MET A 1 -0.07 19.47 -15.86
N VAL A 2 0.29 18.41 -15.14
CA VAL A 2 -0.06 18.24 -13.71
C VAL A 2 0.45 19.38 -12.81
N ASN A 3 1.64 19.93 -13.09
CA ASN A 3 2.20 21.05 -12.31
C ASN A 3 1.41 22.36 -12.41
N LEU A 4 0.59 22.54 -13.45
CA LEU A 4 -0.30 23.70 -13.58
C LEU A 4 -1.56 23.55 -12.71
N ILE A 5 -1.92 22.30 -12.40
CA ILE A 5 -3.08 21.95 -11.60
C ILE A 5 -2.72 21.93 -10.10
N ARG A 6 -1.52 21.43 -9.77
CA ARG A 6 -0.98 21.47 -8.40
C ARG A 6 -0.59 22.90 -7.98
N GLY A 7 -0.54 23.15 -6.69
CA GLY A 7 -0.24 24.46 -6.10
C GLY A 7 -0.51 24.44 -4.59
N GLU A 8 -0.25 25.55 -3.92
CA GLU A 8 -0.40 25.66 -2.47
C GLU A 8 -1.85 25.46 -2.01
N LYS A 9 -2.03 24.85 -0.85
CA LYS A 9 -3.34 24.66 -0.21
C LYS A 9 -4.08 26.01 -0.07
N GLY A 10 -5.37 26.03 -0.38
CA GLY A 10 -6.23 27.22 -0.34
C GLY A 10 -6.15 28.10 -1.61
N THR A 11 -5.20 27.86 -2.51
CA THR A 11 -5.14 28.60 -3.78
C THR A 11 -6.13 28.02 -4.80
N LYS A 12 -6.58 28.86 -5.74
CA LYS A 12 -7.57 28.45 -6.75
C LYS A 12 -6.90 28.07 -8.07
N VAL A 13 -7.50 27.12 -8.78
CA VAL A 13 -7.17 26.77 -10.17
C VAL A 13 -8.43 26.78 -11.01
N ARG A 14 -8.33 27.31 -12.24
CA ARG A 14 -9.43 27.29 -13.20
C ARG A 14 -9.14 26.24 -14.26
N LEU A 15 -10.04 25.27 -14.41
CA LEU A 15 -9.95 24.20 -15.40
C LEU A 15 -11.03 24.37 -16.44
N LEU A 16 -10.64 24.42 -17.71
CA LEU A 16 -11.58 24.36 -18.83
C LEU A 16 -11.86 22.89 -19.14
N LEU A 17 -13.05 22.41 -18.81
CA LEU A 17 -13.46 21.02 -18.95
C LEU A 17 -14.34 20.86 -20.19
N ARG A 18 -14.16 19.77 -20.94
CA ARG A 18 -15.11 19.34 -21.97
C ARG A 18 -15.72 18.01 -21.54
N HIS A 19 -17.04 17.96 -21.39
CA HIS A 19 -17.72 16.71 -21.06
C HIS A 19 -17.71 15.76 -22.27
N LEU A 20 -17.58 14.45 -22.05
CA LEU A 20 -17.47 13.45 -23.12
C LEU A 20 -18.58 13.52 -24.17
N ASN A 21 -19.79 13.94 -23.77
CA ASN A 21 -20.97 14.00 -24.63
C ASN A 21 -21.39 15.44 -24.99
N ASN A 22 -20.53 16.43 -24.77
CA ASN A 22 -20.83 17.83 -25.07
C ASN A 22 -19.65 18.51 -25.80
N SER A 23 -19.96 19.21 -26.89
CA SER A 23 -18.99 20.01 -27.64
C SER A 23 -18.59 21.30 -26.93
N GLU A 24 -19.42 21.80 -26.02
CA GLU A 24 -19.16 23.01 -25.24
C GLU A 24 -18.23 22.72 -24.05
N THR A 25 -17.39 23.71 -23.73
CA THR A 25 -16.50 23.67 -22.58
C THR A 25 -17.07 24.45 -21.40
N VAL A 26 -16.81 23.97 -20.20
CA VAL A 26 -17.21 24.61 -18.94
C VAL A 26 -15.96 25.00 -18.17
N LEU A 27 -15.90 26.25 -17.71
CA LEU A 27 -14.83 26.71 -16.84
C LEU A 27 -15.20 26.43 -15.38
N VAL A 28 -14.42 25.58 -14.70
CA VAL A 28 -14.63 25.23 -13.30
C VAL A 28 -13.49 25.79 -12.46
N GLU A 29 -13.83 26.51 -11.39
CA GLU A 29 -12.88 26.96 -10.38
C GLU A 29 -12.83 25.96 -9.22
N ILE A 30 -11.64 25.48 -8.90
CA ILE A 30 -11.39 24.49 -7.84
C ILE A 30 -10.41 25.09 -6.84
N GLU A 31 -10.72 25.02 -5.56
CA GLU A 31 -9.79 25.33 -4.48
C GLU A 31 -8.89 24.12 -4.24
N ARG A 32 -7.57 24.35 -4.23
CA ARG A 32 -6.58 23.30 -3.97
C ARG A 32 -6.60 22.95 -2.49
N ASP A 33 -6.74 21.67 -2.20
CA ASP A 33 -6.54 21.14 -0.86
C ASP A 33 -5.63 19.91 -0.91
N ILE A 34 -5.22 19.44 0.26
CA ILE A 34 -4.55 18.17 0.44
C ILE A 34 -5.56 17.07 0.10
N ILE A 35 -5.28 16.32 -0.97
CA ILE A 35 -6.05 15.13 -1.28
C ILE A 35 -5.55 14.03 -0.35
N GLU A 36 -6.32 13.74 0.69
CA GLU A 36 -6.13 12.54 1.50
C GLU A 36 -6.52 11.32 0.65
N LEU A 37 -5.52 10.68 0.05
CA LEU A 37 -5.70 9.38 -0.59
C LEU A 37 -5.88 8.36 0.53
N GLN A 38 -7.13 8.08 0.88
CA GLN A 38 -7.46 6.97 1.78
C GLN A 38 -6.87 5.69 1.22
N SER A 39 -5.88 5.16 1.92
CA SER A 39 -5.15 3.99 1.47
C SER A 39 -5.84 2.69 1.88
N VAL A 40 -6.70 2.76 2.90
CA VAL A 40 -7.55 1.67 3.38
C VAL A 40 -9.01 2.05 3.24
N SER A 41 -9.82 1.18 2.66
CA SER A 41 -11.27 1.35 2.53
C SER A 41 -12.01 0.09 2.94
N LEU A 42 -13.10 0.24 3.70
CA LEU A 42 -14.04 -0.85 3.95
C LEU A 42 -14.99 -0.93 2.75
N ILE A 43 -14.90 -2.01 1.96
CA ILE A 43 -15.76 -2.20 0.81
C ILE A 43 -17.13 -2.73 1.23
N MET A 44 -17.15 -3.73 2.12
CA MET A 44 -18.38 -4.31 2.63
C MET A 44 -18.16 -5.05 3.95
N GLN A 45 -19.22 -5.21 4.72
CA GLN A 45 -19.28 -6.12 5.85
C GLN A 45 -20.39 -7.14 5.63
N VAL A 46 -20.03 -8.41 5.46
CA VAL A 46 -20.99 -9.52 5.32
C VAL A 46 -21.04 -10.27 6.65
N GLY A 47 -22.10 -10.02 7.41
CA GLY A 47 -22.21 -10.54 8.77
C GLY A 47 -21.05 -10.06 9.65
N ARG A 48 -20.19 -10.99 10.05
CA ARG A 48 -19.00 -10.71 10.88
C ARG A 48 -17.69 -10.60 10.09
N ILE A 49 -17.74 -10.67 8.76
CA ILE A 49 -16.53 -10.59 7.92
C ILE A 49 -16.39 -9.17 7.37
N GLY A 50 -15.24 -8.54 7.61
CA GLY A 50 -14.89 -7.23 7.08
C GLY A 50 -14.04 -7.35 5.82
N HIS A 51 -14.41 -6.66 4.74
CA HIS A 51 -13.62 -6.61 3.51
C HIS A 51 -12.89 -5.27 3.43
N LEU A 52 -11.60 -5.29 3.73
CA LEU A 52 -10.72 -4.12 3.70
C LEU A 52 -9.89 -4.13 2.41
N ARG A 53 -10.00 -3.08 1.61
CA ARG A 53 -9.16 -2.89 0.43
C ARG A 53 -8.04 -1.90 0.71
N LEU A 54 -6.82 -2.33 0.44
CA LEU A 54 -5.62 -1.50 0.51
C LEU A 54 -5.23 -1.12 -0.92
N SER A 55 -5.32 0.18 -1.25
CA SER A 55 -5.03 0.70 -2.59
C SER A 55 -3.55 1.00 -2.82
N GLY A 56 -2.78 1.15 -1.74
CA GLY A 56 -1.34 1.42 -1.77
C GLY A 56 -0.74 1.38 -0.37
N PHE A 57 0.59 1.40 -0.30
CA PHE A 57 1.35 1.50 0.95
C PHE A 57 1.94 2.91 1.08
N THR A 58 1.21 3.83 1.70
CA THR A 58 1.57 5.23 1.90
C THR A 58 1.99 5.51 3.33
N GLY A 59 2.38 6.74 3.64
CA GLY A 59 2.75 7.14 5.00
C GLY A 59 1.61 7.03 6.03
N THR A 60 0.35 6.99 5.59
CA THR A 60 -0.83 6.96 6.48
C THR A 60 -1.47 5.57 6.58
N THR A 61 -1.08 4.61 5.74
CA THR A 61 -1.77 3.31 5.62
C THR A 61 -1.85 2.51 6.89
N ASN A 62 -0.81 2.54 7.71
CA ASN A 62 -0.82 1.83 8.98
C ASN A 62 -1.85 2.40 9.96
N ASP A 63 -1.99 3.72 10.00
CA ASP A 63 -2.92 4.40 10.90
C ASP A 63 -4.37 4.18 10.44
N ASP A 64 -4.63 4.34 9.13
CA ASP A 64 -5.92 4.03 8.50
C ASP A 64 -6.33 2.57 8.79
N LEU A 65 -5.37 1.64 8.70
CA LEU A 65 -5.59 0.22 8.95
C LEU A 65 -5.89 -0.07 10.42
N LYS A 66 -5.11 0.50 11.35
CA LYS A 66 -5.33 0.35 12.79
C LYS A 66 -6.70 0.86 13.18
N GLU A 67 -7.12 2.00 12.64
CA GLU A 67 -8.45 2.53 12.88
C GLU A 67 -9.55 1.57 12.37
N ALA A 68 -9.39 1.03 11.15
CA ALA A 68 -10.32 0.06 10.59
C ALA A 68 -10.39 -1.23 11.44
N ILE A 69 -9.24 -1.76 11.89
CA ILE A 69 -9.15 -2.93 12.78
C ILE A 69 -9.85 -2.66 14.11
N GLN A 70 -9.61 -1.52 14.75
CA GLN A 70 -10.25 -1.17 16.02
C GLN A 70 -11.77 -1.07 15.88
N ARG A 71 -12.26 -0.44 14.80
CA ARG A 71 -13.69 -0.38 14.49
C ARG A 71 -14.28 -1.79 14.30
N PHE A 72 -13.56 -2.66 13.60
CA PHE A 72 -13.94 -4.05 13.36
C PHE A 72 -13.95 -4.91 14.65
N GLN A 73 -12.98 -4.74 15.55
CA GLN A 73 -12.94 -5.42 16.84
C GLN A 73 -14.11 -4.99 17.73
N ARG A 74 -14.43 -3.69 17.76
CA ARG A 74 -15.59 -3.16 18.51
C ARG A 74 -16.92 -3.75 18.02
N SER A 75 -17.04 -4.07 16.74
CA SER A 75 -18.24 -4.71 16.18
C SER A 75 -18.28 -6.23 16.37
N LYS A 76 -17.34 -6.82 17.13
CA LYS A 76 -17.19 -8.27 17.36
C LYS A 76 -17.08 -9.06 16.06
N GLY A 77 -16.34 -8.51 15.10
CA GLY A 77 -16.04 -9.16 13.82
C GLY A 77 -15.32 -10.51 14.00
N GLY A 78 -15.54 -11.42 13.05
CA GLY A 78 -15.08 -12.81 13.07
C GLY A 78 -13.93 -13.10 12.09
N GLY A 79 -13.67 -12.22 11.13
CA GLY A 79 -12.48 -12.27 10.28
C GLY A 79 -12.43 -11.17 9.22
N VAL A 80 -11.27 -10.98 8.59
CA VAL A 80 -11.01 -9.92 7.60
C VAL A 80 -10.53 -10.49 6.27
N VAL A 81 -11.09 -10.00 5.18
CA VAL A 81 -10.52 -10.14 3.84
C VAL A 81 -9.68 -8.89 3.57
N LEU A 82 -8.37 -9.06 3.43
CA LEU A 82 -7.46 -7.99 3.05
C LEU A 82 -7.21 -8.03 1.53
N ASP A 83 -7.76 -7.07 0.82
CA ASP A 83 -7.76 -7.02 -0.64
C ASP A 83 -6.67 -6.10 -1.18
N LEU A 84 -5.66 -6.72 -1.80
CA LEU A 84 -4.50 -6.09 -2.44
C LEU A 84 -4.62 -6.10 -3.96
N ARG A 85 -5.79 -6.43 -4.54
CA ARG A 85 -5.96 -6.41 -5.99
C ARG A 85 -5.76 -5.01 -6.53
N ASN A 86 -4.96 -4.91 -7.59
CA ASN A 86 -4.57 -3.65 -8.22
C ASN A 86 -3.80 -2.69 -7.29
N ASN A 87 -3.17 -3.20 -6.24
CA ASN A 87 -2.29 -2.42 -5.38
C ASN A 87 -0.85 -2.48 -5.93
N PRO A 88 -0.31 -1.38 -6.49
CA PRO A 88 1.01 -1.33 -7.11
C PRO A 88 2.17 -1.34 -6.09
N GLY A 89 1.87 -1.38 -4.79
CA GLY A 89 2.82 -1.35 -3.70
C GLY A 89 2.93 0.04 -3.08
N GLY A 90 4.15 0.43 -2.74
CA GLY A 90 4.42 1.70 -2.07
C GLY A 90 5.67 1.64 -1.19
N LEU A 91 5.63 2.34 -0.07
CA LEU A 91 6.79 2.53 0.81
C LEU A 91 7.14 1.23 1.56
N VAL A 92 8.44 0.91 1.60
CA VAL A 92 8.97 -0.22 2.38
C VAL A 92 8.66 -0.07 3.87
N SER A 93 8.76 1.16 4.41
CA SER A 93 8.38 1.42 5.81
C SER A 93 6.92 1.11 6.09
N SER A 94 6.02 1.55 5.20
CA SER A 94 4.58 1.36 5.32
C SER A 94 4.20 -0.12 5.30
N VAL A 95 4.78 -0.92 4.39
CA VAL A 95 4.52 -2.38 4.40
C VAL A 95 5.05 -3.05 5.65
N VAL A 96 6.23 -2.66 6.17
CA VAL A 96 6.74 -3.21 7.44
C VAL A 96 5.76 -2.90 8.58
N ASP A 97 5.25 -1.67 8.64
CA ASP A 97 4.30 -1.25 9.67
C ASP A 97 2.97 -2.03 9.58
N VAL A 98 2.43 -2.15 8.37
CA VAL A 98 1.19 -2.88 8.08
C VAL A 98 1.34 -4.38 8.36
N THR A 99 2.42 -5.02 7.89
CA THR A 99 2.70 -6.44 8.18
C THR A 99 2.80 -6.69 9.68
N SER A 100 3.43 -5.78 10.42
CA SER A 100 3.59 -5.89 11.88
C SER A 100 2.26 -5.82 12.65
N GLN A 101 1.16 -5.42 12.01
CA GLN A 101 -0.17 -5.52 12.63
C GLN A 101 -0.68 -6.96 12.72
N PHE A 102 -0.16 -7.86 11.88
CA PHE A 102 -0.69 -9.22 11.72
C PHE A 102 0.27 -10.32 12.15
N ILE A 103 1.57 -10.03 12.25
CA ILE A 103 2.61 -11.01 12.60
C ILE A 103 3.25 -10.61 13.93
N GLU A 104 3.51 -11.58 14.81
CA GLU A 104 4.02 -11.34 16.17
C GLU A 104 5.51 -11.00 16.21
N SER A 105 6.34 -11.71 15.45
CA SER A 105 7.80 -11.49 15.45
C SER A 105 8.47 -12.01 14.17
N GLY A 106 9.76 -11.75 14.02
CA GLY A 106 10.57 -12.24 12.91
C GLY A 106 10.85 -11.20 11.83
N LEU A 107 11.16 -11.66 10.62
CA LEU A 107 11.52 -10.81 9.50
C LEU A 107 10.30 -10.56 8.60
N VAL A 108 10.14 -9.32 8.13
CA VAL A 108 9.17 -8.97 7.09
C VAL A 108 9.80 -9.11 5.71
N LEU A 109 11.00 -8.56 5.54
CA LEU A 109 11.78 -8.67 4.31
C LEU A 109 13.26 -8.44 4.60
N TYR A 110 14.11 -8.87 3.67
CA TYR A 110 15.46 -8.34 3.53
C TYR A 110 15.65 -7.68 2.16
N GLN A 111 16.64 -6.80 2.09
CA GLN A 111 17.10 -6.19 0.86
C GLN A 111 18.59 -6.49 0.70
N GLU A 112 18.99 -6.87 -0.50
CA GLU A 112 20.39 -7.12 -0.82
C GLU A 112 20.84 -6.16 -1.93
N ASP A 113 21.93 -5.43 -1.67
CA ASP A 113 22.52 -4.52 -2.65
C ASP A 113 23.49 -5.24 -3.60
N ALA A 114 23.98 -4.53 -4.62
CA ALA A 114 24.92 -5.09 -5.60
C ALA A 114 26.27 -5.55 -5.01
N LYS A 115 26.56 -5.24 -3.75
CA LYS A 115 27.76 -5.67 -3.01
C LYS A 115 27.46 -6.81 -2.04
N ALA A 116 26.30 -7.44 -2.14
CA ALA A 116 25.81 -8.46 -1.23
C ALA A 116 25.64 -7.99 0.23
N ASN A 117 25.49 -6.68 0.46
CA ASN A 117 25.12 -6.20 1.80
C ASN A 117 23.64 -6.42 2.02
N ARG A 118 23.32 -7.16 3.08
CA ARG A 118 21.96 -7.46 3.49
C ARG A 118 21.44 -6.46 4.52
N ARG A 119 20.33 -5.82 4.22
CA ARG A 119 19.53 -5.01 5.15
C ARG A 119 18.25 -5.73 5.51
N GLU A 120 18.06 -5.95 6.80
CA GLU A 120 16.88 -6.64 7.32
C GLU A 120 15.84 -5.66 7.86
N TRP A 121 14.57 -5.99 7.63
CA TRP A 121 13.42 -5.26 8.13
C TRP A 121 12.57 -6.21 8.95
N LYS A 122 12.57 -6.00 10.27
CA LYS A 122 11.93 -6.88 11.24
C LYS A 122 10.52 -6.39 11.58
N VAL A 123 9.70 -7.33 12.05
CA VAL A 123 8.40 -7.06 12.65
C VAL A 123 8.57 -6.09 13.82
N LYS A 124 7.71 -5.08 13.87
CA LYS A 124 7.61 -4.13 14.96
C LYS A 124 6.63 -4.64 16.03
N PRO A 125 6.84 -4.33 17.31
CA PRO A 125 5.93 -4.76 18.37
C PRO A 125 4.56 -4.08 18.27
N ASP A 126 3.63 -4.51 19.14
CA ASP A 126 2.30 -3.93 19.34
C ASP A 126 1.34 -4.08 18.15
N GLY A 127 1.37 -5.25 17.50
CA GLY A 127 0.43 -5.60 16.45
C GLY A 127 -1.01 -5.69 16.97
N SER A 128 -1.94 -5.03 16.27
CA SER A 128 -3.34 -4.91 16.71
C SER A 128 -4.28 -6.02 16.20
N ALA A 129 -3.82 -6.84 15.25
CA ALA A 129 -4.62 -7.86 14.57
C ALA A 129 -3.96 -9.25 14.56
N LEU A 130 -3.13 -9.56 15.56
CA LEU A 130 -2.41 -10.83 15.65
C LEU A 130 -3.35 -12.05 15.63
N ASP A 131 -4.47 -11.97 16.34
CA ASP A 131 -5.43 -13.09 16.48
C ASP A 131 -6.65 -13.01 15.55
N ILE A 132 -6.74 -11.97 14.70
CA ILE A 132 -7.91 -11.80 13.83
C ILE A 132 -7.83 -12.80 12.67
N PRO A 133 -8.82 -13.70 12.46
CA PRO A 133 -8.80 -14.58 11.30
C PRO A 133 -8.78 -13.76 10.01
N MET A 134 -7.92 -14.10 9.06
CA MET A 134 -7.80 -13.31 7.82
C MET A 134 -7.48 -14.16 6.60
N VAL A 135 -7.78 -13.59 5.43
CA VAL A 135 -7.29 -14.05 4.12
C VAL A 135 -6.81 -12.86 3.32
N VAL A 136 -5.84 -13.08 2.42
CA VAL A 136 -5.31 -12.04 1.53
C VAL A 136 -5.77 -12.31 0.11
N LEU A 137 -6.32 -11.30 -0.55
CA LEU A 137 -6.77 -11.39 -1.93
C LEU A 137 -5.82 -10.61 -2.85
N VAL A 138 -5.28 -11.29 -3.87
CA VAL A 138 -4.28 -10.73 -4.79
C VAL A 138 -4.66 -10.93 -6.25
N ASN A 139 -4.05 -10.15 -7.14
CA ASN A 139 -4.12 -10.39 -8.58
C ASN A 139 -2.81 -10.04 -9.30
N GLN A 140 -2.80 -10.16 -10.62
CA GLN A 140 -1.65 -9.85 -11.48
C GLN A 140 -1.16 -8.39 -11.40
N PHE A 141 -1.93 -7.50 -10.78
CA PHE A 141 -1.59 -6.09 -10.57
C PHE A 141 -1.17 -5.78 -9.13
N SER A 142 -1.16 -6.78 -8.24
CA SER A 142 -0.54 -6.70 -6.93
C SER A 142 0.98 -6.76 -7.11
N ALA A 143 1.69 -5.69 -6.74
CA ALA A 143 3.13 -5.57 -7.02
C ALA A 143 3.93 -5.03 -5.82
N SER A 144 5.24 -5.29 -5.80
CA SER A 144 6.22 -4.65 -4.92
C SER A 144 5.87 -4.80 -3.43
N ALA A 145 5.58 -3.72 -2.71
CA ALA A 145 5.17 -3.80 -1.30
C ALA A 145 3.97 -4.74 -1.06
N SER A 146 3.03 -4.85 -2.02
CA SER A 146 1.95 -5.84 -1.94
C SER A 146 2.47 -7.29 -1.94
N GLU A 147 3.52 -7.55 -2.71
CA GLU A 147 4.16 -8.87 -2.81
C GLU A 147 5.01 -9.15 -1.56
N VAL A 148 5.67 -8.14 -1.00
CA VAL A 148 6.36 -8.24 0.30
C VAL A 148 5.37 -8.59 1.41
N PHE A 149 4.25 -7.88 1.50
CA PHE A 149 3.20 -8.20 2.47
C PHE A 149 2.69 -9.64 2.30
N THR A 150 2.33 -9.99 1.06
CA THR A 150 1.79 -11.31 0.73
C THR A 150 2.78 -12.42 1.06
N GLY A 151 4.05 -12.24 0.69
CA GLY A 151 5.14 -13.16 1.01
C GLY A 151 5.33 -13.33 2.50
N ALA A 152 5.47 -12.23 3.25
CA ALA A 152 5.62 -12.31 4.71
C ALA A 152 4.43 -13.03 5.38
N ILE A 153 3.20 -12.77 4.94
CA ILE A 153 2.02 -13.46 5.47
C ILE A 153 2.05 -14.97 5.17
N MET A 154 2.51 -15.37 3.99
CA MET A 154 2.66 -16.79 3.63
C MET A 154 3.79 -17.47 4.40
N ASP A 155 4.96 -16.84 4.47
CA ASP A 155 6.17 -17.40 5.09
C ASP A 155 5.96 -17.66 6.59
N HIS A 156 5.18 -16.80 7.24
CA HIS A 156 4.81 -16.95 8.64
C HIS A 156 3.58 -17.84 8.85
N GLY A 157 3.01 -18.41 7.79
CA GLY A 157 1.79 -19.21 7.86
C GLY A 157 0.58 -18.44 8.42
N ARG A 158 0.59 -17.10 8.33
CA ARG A 158 -0.35 -16.23 9.02
C ARG A 158 -1.75 -16.25 8.40
N ALA A 159 -1.84 -16.40 7.08
CA ALA A 159 -3.11 -16.41 6.37
C ALA A 159 -3.02 -17.12 5.02
N THR A 160 -4.17 -17.58 4.52
CA THR A 160 -4.29 -18.08 3.15
C THR A 160 -4.30 -16.91 2.16
N VAL A 161 -3.49 -17.02 1.11
CA VAL A 161 -3.50 -16.12 -0.05
C VAL A 161 -4.38 -16.72 -1.14
N ILE A 162 -5.32 -15.92 -1.66
CA ILE A 162 -6.29 -16.31 -2.68
C ILE A 162 -6.15 -15.36 -3.86
N GLY A 163 -6.24 -15.87 -5.09
CA GLY A 163 -6.29 -15.05 -6.29
C GLY A 163 -5.47 -15.61 -7.44
N THR A 164 -4.78 -14.72 -8.14
CA THR A 164 -3.89 -15.07 -9.27
C THR A 164 -2.45 -14.67 -8.97
N LYS A 165 -1.51 -15.19 -9.75
CA LYS A 165 -0.09 -14.85 -9.64
C LYS A 165 0.11 -13.33 -9.66
N THR A 166 0.90 -12.81 -8.74
CA THR A 166 1.23 -11.38 -8.61
C THR A 166 2.16 -10.91 -9.73
N PHE A 167 2.45 -9.61 -9.76
CA PHE A 167 3.19 -8.98 -10.84
C PHE A 167 4.64 -9.49 -11.01
N GLY A 168 5.33 -9.82 -9.92
CA GLY A 168 6.71 -10.32 -9.91
C GLY A 168 7.77 -9.24 -9.74
N LYS A 169 7.48 -8.13 -9.04
CA LYS A 169 8.45 -7.04 -8.82
C LYS A 169 9.23 -7.24 -7.51
N GLY A 170 10.43 -7.79 -7.64
CA GLY A 170 11.41 -7.94 -6.54
C GLY A 170 12.45 -6.81 -6.44
N SER A 171 12.37 -5.76 -7.26
CA SER A 171 13.38 -4.68 -7.27
C SER A 171 13.04 -3.52 -6.33
N VAL A 172 14.06 -3.01 -5.64
CA VAL A 172 14.01 -1.81 -4.81
C VAL A 172 14.59 -0.65 -5.60
N THR A 173 13.77 0.36 -5.87
CA THR A 173 14.14 1.54 -6.64
C THR A 173 14.25 2.76 -5.74
N ASN A 174 15.31 3.55 -5.90
CA ASN A 174 15.50 4.81 -5.17
C ASN A 174 15.50 6.00 -6.11
N MET A 175 14.83 7.08 -5.71
CA MET A 175 14.87 8.36 -6.40
C MET A 175 16.01 9.22 -5.84
N TRP A 176 16.93 9.61 -6.71
CA TRP A 176 18.06 10.45 -6.36
C TRP A 176 17.90 11.79 -7.06
N GLN A 177 17.90 12.87 -6.29
CA GLN A 177 17.81 14.22 -6.82
C GLN A 177 19.18 14.69 -7.28
N LEU A 178 19.25 15.19 -8.52
CA LEU A 178 20.44 15.76 -9.11
C LEU A 178 20.55 17.26 -8.79
N ARG A 179 21.76 17.80 -8.94
CA ARG A 179 22.07 19.21 -8.58
C ARG A 179 21.28 20.24 -9.40
N ASP A 180 20.87 19.86 -10.60
CA ASP A 180 20.06 20.70 -11.51
C ASP A 180 18.55 20.62 -11.22
N GLY A 181 18.14 19.91 -10.16
CA GLY A 181 16.75 19.73 -9.78
C GLY A 181 16.04 18.58 -10.50
N SER A 182 16.70 17.92 -11.47
CA SER A 182 16.21 16.69 -12.06
C SER A 182 16.38 15.50 -11.09
N GLY A 183 15.87 14.32 -11.46
CA GLY A 183 16.00 13.13 -10.63
C GLY A 183 16.18 11.87 -11.45
N VAL A 184 16.94 10.92 -10.90
CA VAL A 184 17.13 9.59 -11.47
C VAL A 184 16.47 8.58 -10.55
N ASN A 185 15.65 7.71 -11.11
CA ASN A 185 15.09 6.57 -10.40
C ASN A 185 15.76 5.30 -10.91
N PHE A 186 16.49 4.60 -10.04
CA PHE A 186 17.24 3.40 -10.42
C PHE A 186 17.16 2.31 -9.35
N THR A 187 17.32 1.07 -9.78
CA THR A 187 17.33 -0.09 -8.89
C THR A 187 18.62 -0.12 -8.09
N THR A 188 18.52 -0.20 -6.76
CA THR A 188 19.67 -0.27 -5.86
C THR A 188 19.80 -1.61 -5.15
N ALA A 189 18.71 -2.37 -5.06
CA ALA A 189 18.68 -3.65 -4.37
C ALA A 189 17.58 -4.56 -4.93
N VAL A 190 17.69 -5.83 -4.60
CA VAL A 190 16.59 -6.79 -4.69
C VAL A 190 16.02 -7.01 -3.30
N GLY A 191 14.72 -7.26 -3.20
CA GLY A 191 14.04 -7.56 -1.94
C GLY A 191 13.20 -8.80 -2.06
N SER A 192 13.35 -9.69 -1.08
CA SER A 192 12.59 -10.94 -1.01
C SER A 192 11.96 -11.12 0.38
N PRO A 193 10.79 -11.78 0.45
CA PRO A 193 10.30 -12.44 1.66
C PRO A 193 11.30 -13.50 2.17
N LEU A 194 11.02 -14.09 3.33
CA LEU A 194 11.87 -15.07 4.00
C LEU A 194 12.05 -16.38 3.20
N ALA A 195 11.05 -16.77 2.40
CA ALA A 195 11.17 -17.94 1.54
C ALA A 195 12.00 -17.62 0.29
N GLU A 196 13.19 -18.23 0.21
CA GLU A 196 13.84 -18.49 -1.06
C GLU A 196 12.90 -19.35 -1.94
N PRO A 197 12.85 -19.13 -3.27
CA PRO A 197 12.00 -19.90 -4.18
C PRO A 197 12.29 -21.40 -4.19
#